data_AF-A0A7Z8QKW6-F1
#
_entry.id   AF-A0A7Z8QKW6-F1
#
_cell.length_a   1.000
_cell.length_b   1.000
_cell.length_c   1.000
_cell.angle_alpha   90.00
_cell.angle_beta   90.00
_cell.angle_gamma   90.00
#
_symmetry.space_group_name_H-M   'P 1'
#
loop_
_entity.id
_entity.type
_entity.pdbx_description
1 polymer ?
#
loop_
_entity_poly.entity_id
_entity_poly.type
_entity_poly.pdbx_seq_one_letter_code
_entity_poly.pdbx_strand_id
1 'polypeptide(L)'
;MMSPMIAALDEKEMTGSETEIEGSSLLDLLKPRIDGDISEISIESVKTIKIDEGLELLKGDVNLSIIEDSLAEAHIQRFSNKTHEKRTYVAIGDILTRYGAENKIDYILIDVGPSSGALTRSCFLICDGYFVPTAPDRFNVQAIGTLSTIIKKWMQDHSQIYNDFIELKLPIRHGRPQFLGVILQNFKIRGGKPKATYQMWMERIPEKVSSSLLPSISEFNTDEKDITSGLAKDKIVVSKIRDFEGLIPIMQECGKAMFDISQNDTKIIPASNGKAWSGAPWEGAQERMATYRQSISEIATNLDLIK
;
A
#
# COMPACT_ATOMS: atom_id res chain seq x y z
N MET A 1 -14.64 11.27 9.85
CA MET A 1 -13.84 10.18 10.44
C MET A 1 -14.61 8.87 10.37
N MET A 2 -13.98 7.78 9.91
CA MET A 2 -14.64 6.48 9.72
C MET A 2 -14.94 5.74 11.04
N SER A 3 -14.14 5.88 12.10
CA SER A 3 -14.36 5.10 13.34
C SER A 3 -15.73 5.31 13.98
N PRO A 4 -16.25 6.55 14.16
CA PRO A 4 -17.59 6.74 14.69
C PRO A 4 -18.69 6.13 13.80
N MET A 5 -18.47 6.10 12.48
CA MET A 5 -19.36 5.45 11.53
C MET A 5 -19.30 3.92 11.67
N ILE A 6 -18.10 3.34 11.72
CA ILE A 6 -17.88 1.89 11.91
C ILE A 6 -18.44 1.44 13.24
N ALA A 7 -18.16 2.14 14.35
CA ALA A 7 -18.71 1.82 15.67
C ALA A 7 -20.24 1.84 15.68
N ALA A 8 -20.86 2.82 15.00
CA ALA A 8 -22.32 2.87 14.86
C ALA A 8 -22.89 1.76 13.97
N LEU A 9 -22.10 1.23 13.02
CA LEU A 9 -22.48 0.09 12.19
C LEU A 9 -22.31 -1.22 12.98
N ASP A 10 -21.21 -1.40 13.71
CA ASP A 10 -20.98 -2.54 14.60
C ASP A 10 -22.10 -2.67 15.65
N GLU A 11 -22.51 -1.56 16.27
CA GLU A 11 -23.65 -1.53 17.19
C GLU A 11 -24.96 -1.98 16.52
N LYS A 12 -25.19 -1.62 15.25
CA LYS A 12 -26.37 -2.04 14.49
C LYS A 12 -26.30 -3.51 14.06
N GLU A 13 -25.12 -3.99 13.70
CA GLU A 13 -24.89 -5.38 13.34
C GLU A 13 -25.10 -6.30 14.55
N MET A 14 -24.68 -5.85 15.75
CA MET A 14 -25.00 -6.53 17.02
C MET A 14 -26.51 -6.63 17.29
N THR A 15 -27.33 -5.76 16.70
CA THR A 15 -28.81 -5.83 16.77
C THR A 15 -29.44 -6.66 15.64
N GLY A 16 -28.64 -7.32 14.80
CA GLY A 16 -29.08 -8.25 13.76
C GLY A 16 -29.48 -7.58 12.44
N SER A 17 -29.12 -6.32 12.22
CA SER A 17 -29.32 -5.63 10.94
C SER A 17 -28.02 -5.67 10.14
N GLU A 18 -28.00 -6.33 8.98
CA GLU A 18 -26.90 -6.18 8.03
C GLU A 18 -26.84 -4.73 7.56
N THR A 19 -25.74 -4.05 7.85
CA THR A 19 -25.51 -2.68 7.39
C THR A 19 -24.30 -2.64 6.50
N GLU A 20 -24.50 -2.29 5.22
CA GLU A 20 -23.41 -2.05 4.30
C GLU A 20 -22.80 -0.65 4.53
N ILE A 21 -21.47 -0.61 4.55
CA ILE A 21 -20.73 0.66 4.48
C ILE A 21 -20.98 1.27 3.10
N GLU A 22 -21.38 2.55 3.08
CA GLU A 22 -21.60 3.30 1.84
C GLU A 22 -20.35 3.31 0.94
N GLY A 23 -20.57 3.44 -0.37
CA GLY A 23 -19.50 3.47 -1.37
C GLY A 23 -19.32 2.13 -2.08
N SER A 24 -18.65 2.16 -3.22
CA SER A 24 -18.32 0.96 -4.00
C SER A 24 -17.03 0.34 -3.45
N SER A 25 -16.96 -0.98 -3.35
CA SER A 25 -15.69 -1.67 -3.15
C SER A 25 -14.96 -1.92 -4.47
N LEU A 26 -13.65 -2.18 -4.38
CA LEU A 26 -12.90 -2.69 -5.53
C LEU A 26 -13.50 -3.99 -6.10
N LEU A 27 -14.10 -4.83 -5.25
CA LEU A 27 -14.79 -6.04 -5.68
C LEU A 27 -16.05 -5.71 -6.51
N ASP A 28 -16.88 -4.79 -6.03
CA ASP A 28 -18.11 -4.36 -6.72
C ASP A 28 -17.82 -3.81 -8.12
N LEU A 29 -16.70 -3.10 -8.26
CA LEU A 29 -16.26 -2.53 -9.54
C LEU A 29 -15.74 -3.61 -10.50
N LEU A 30 -14.95 -4.56 -10.00
CA LEU A 30 -14.28 -5.54 -10.85
C LEU A 30 -15.16 -6.73 -11.21
N LYS A 31 -16.07 -7.14 -10.33
CA LYS A 31 -16.84 -8.38 -10.49
C LYS A 31 -17.68 -8.40 -11.78
N PRO A 32 -18.52 -7.37 -12.10
CA PRO A 32 -19.27 -7.37 -13.36
C PRO A 32 -18.38 -7.42 -14.60
N ARG A 33 -17.17 -6.82 -14.52
CA ARG A 33 -16.18 -6.85 -15.60
C ARG A 33 -15.57 -8.25 -15.74
N ILE A 34 -15.27 -8.92 -14.64
CA ILE A 34 -14.71 -10.27 -14.61
C ILE A 34 -15.72 -11.30 -15.12
N ASP A 35 -16.97 -11.19 -14.67
CA ASP A 35 -18.08 -12.08 -15.05
C ASP A 35 -18.50 -11.90 -16.52
N GLY A 36 -18.10 -10.78 -17.15
CA GLY A 36 -18.34 -10.49 -18.56
C GLY A 36 -19.62 -9.74 -18.84
N ASP A 37 -20.30 -9.25 -17.80
CA ASP A 37 -21.52 -8.45 -17.89
C ASP A 37 -21.26 -7.08 -18.53
N ILE A 38 -20.06 -6.53 -18.31
CA ILE A 38 -19.63 -5.25 -18.87
C ILE A 38 -18.27 -5.36 -19.58
N SER A 39 -18.07 -4.54 -20.61
CA SER A 39 -16.80 -4.45 -21.33
C SER A 39 -15.77 -3.54 -20.65
N GLU A 40 -16.24 -2.56 -19.88
CA GLU A 40 -15.46 -1.51 -19.24
C GLU A 40 -16.20 -1.02 -17.99
N ILE A 41 -15.46 -0.64 -16.95
CA ILE A 41 -16.01 -0.13 -15.69
C ILE A 41 -16.26 1.37 -15.84
N SER A 42 -17.50 1.82 -15.67
CA SER A 42 -17.86 3.23 -15.76
C SER A 42 -17.32 4.02 -14.56
N ILE A 43 -16.98 5.30 -14.73
CA ILE A 43 -16.44 6.14 -13.64
C ILE A 43 -17.54 6.41 -12.61
N GLU A 44 -18.78 6.53 -13.08
CA GLU A 44 -19.97 6.81 -12.28
C GLU A 44 -20.31 5.70 -11.27
N SER A 45 -19.82 4.48 -11.49
CA SER A 45 -19.95 3.38 -10.52
C SER A 45 -18.98 3.49 -9.35
N VAL A 46 -17.91 4.29 -9.49
CA VAL A 46 -16.91 4.51 -8.43
C VAL A 46 -17.46 5.52 -7.43
N LYS A 47 -17.82 5.01 -6.25
CA LYS A 47 -18.29 5.81 -5.12
C LYS A 47 -17.29 5.71 -3.98
N THR A 48 -16.45 6.72 -3.83
CA THR A 48 -15.48 6.83 -2.73
C THR A 48 -16.15 7.36 -1.46
N ILE A 49 -15.52 7.07 -0.32
CA ILE A 49 -15.91 7.59 0.99
C ILE A 49 -15.01 8.78 1.30
N LYS A 50 -15.59 9.97 1.49
CA LYS A 50 -14.83 11.15 1.90
C LYS A 50 -14.37 11.02 3.36
N ILE A 51 -13.06 10.98 3.59
CA ILE A 51 -12.46 10.85 4.93
C ILE A 51 -12.19 12.22 5.53
N ASP A 52 -11.58 13.11 4.74
CA ASP A 52 -11.22 14.48 5.10
C ASP A 52 -11.17 15.38 3.85
N GLU A 53 -10.83 16.65 4.00
CA GLU A 53 -10.50 17.53 2.88
C GLU A 53 -9.26 17.01 2.15
N GLY A 54 -9.41 16.68 0.86
CA GLY A 54 -8.32 16.14 0.04
C GLY A 54 -8.00 14.65 0.31
N LEU A 55 -8.82 13.94 1.07
CA LEU A 55 -8.64 12.51 1.33
C LEU A 55 -9.96 11.74 1.16
N GLU A 56 -9.93 10.78 0.25
CA GLU A 56 -11.02 9.85 -0.01
C GLU A 56 -10.54 8.40 -0.02
N LEU A 57 -11.48 7.48 0.20
CA LEU A 57 -11.21 6.06 0.30
C LEU A 57 -12.09 5.29 -0.68
N LEU A 58 -11.45 4.53 -1.57
CA LEU A 58 -12.08 3.41 -2.25
C LEU A 58 -11.94 2.17 -1.36
N LYS A 59 -13.05 1.65 -0.82
CA LYS A 59 -12.98 0.57 0.17
C LYS A 59 -12.54 -0.75 -0.46
N GLY A 60 -11.81 -1.55 0.32
CA GLY A 60 -11.59 -2.95 0.03
C GLY A 60 -12.84 -3.80 0.29
N ASP A 61 -12.70 -5.11 0.10
CA ASP A 61 -13.72 -6.10 0.46
C ASP A 61 -13.04 -7.34 1.06
N VAL A 62 -13.65 -7.96 2.06
CA VAL A 62 -13.15 -9.20 2.68
C VAL A 62 -13.18 -10.38 1.69
N ASN A 63 -14.05 -10.30 0.68
CA ASN A 63 -14.23 -11.30 -0.37
C ASN A 63 -13.40 -10.99 -1.64
N LEU A 64 -12.41 -10.08 -1.57
CA LEU A 64 -11.50 -9.82 -2.70
C LEU A 64 -10.75 -11.07 -3.18
N SER A 65 -10.62 -12.09 -2.33
CA SER A 65 -10.05 -13.39 -2.72
C SER A 65 -10.83 -14.09 -3.84
N ILE A 66 -12.15 -13.85 -3.96
CA ILE A 66 -12.99 -14.48 -5.00
C ILE A 66 -12.54 -14.10 -6.41
N ILE A 67 -12.06 -12.87 -6.60
CA ILE A 67 -11.60 -12.41 -7.92
C ILE A 67 -10.13 -12.75 -8.19
N GLU A 68 -9.41 -13.26 -7.21
CA GLU A 68 -7.97 -13.52 -7.33
C GLU A 68 -7.66 -14.59 -8.37
N ASP A 69 -8.45 -15.66 -8.43
CA ASP A 69 -8.32 -16.72 -9.43
C ASP A 69 -8.58 -16.19 -10.85
N SER A 70 -9.58 -15.32 -11.00
CA SER A 70 -9.91 -14.71 -12.29
C SER A 70 -8.82 -13.74 -12.77
N LEU A 71 -8.24 -12.96 -11.84
CA LEU A 71 -7.09 -12.12 -12.14
C LEU A 71 -5.85 -12.98 -12.48
N ALA A 72 -5.65 -14.11 -11.79
CA ALA A 72 -4.58 -15.04 -12.09
C ALA A 72 -4.70 -15.60 -13.52
N GLU A 73 -5.90 -15.99 -13.94
CA GLU A 73 -6.18 -16.41 -15.30
C GLU A 73 -5.94 -15.28 -16.30
N ALA A 74 -6.39 -14.05 -16.01
CA ALA A 74 -6.13 -12.89 -16.86
C ALA A 74 -4.63 -12.65 -17.11
N HIS A 75 -3.80 -12.85 -16.07
CA HIS A 75 -2.35 -12.77 -16.19
C HIS A 75 -1.72 -13.92 -16.99
N ILE A 76 -2.33 -15.11 -17.04
CA ILE A 76 -1.87 -16.21 -17.88
C ILE A 76 -2.28 -15.95 -19.33
N GLN A 77 -3.53 -15.55 -19.54
CA GLN A 77 -4.14 -15.34 -20.84
C GLN A 77 -3.76 -14.02 -21.52
N ARG A 78 -3.05 -13.11 -20.84
CA ARG A 78 -2.54 -11.88 -21.48
C ARG A 78 -1.66 -12.14 -22.71
N PHE A 79 -1.03 -13.31 -22.80
CA PHE A 79 -0.24 -13.75 -23.95
C PHE A 79 -1.05 -14.41 -25.07
N SER A 80 -2.33 -14.71 -24.84
CA SER A 80 -3.20 -15.34 -25.83
C SER A 80 -3.97 -14.28 -26.62
N ASN A 81 -4.87 -14.70 -27.51
CA ASN A 81 -5.75 -13.80 -28.27
C ASN A 81 -7.11 -13.59 -27.59
N LYS A 82 -7.27 -14.01 -26.33
CA LYS A 82 -8.53 -13.87 -25.63
C LYS A 82 -8.74 -12.43 -25.15
N THR A 83 -9.65 -11.72 -25.83
CA THR A 83 -9.87 -10.29 -25.62
C THR A 83 -10.46 -9.97 -24.24
N HIS A 84 -11.32 -10.84 -23.71
CA HIS A 84 -11.92 -10.65 -22.39
C HIS A 84 -10.83 -10.60 -21.31
N GLU A 85 -9.93 -11.57 -21.30
CA GLU A 85 -8.87 -11.67 -20.31
C GLU A 85 -7.87 -10.51 -20.42
N LYS A 86 -7.56 -10.06 -21.64
CA LYS A 86 -6.75 -8.84 -21.84
C LYS A 86 -7.42 -7.58 -21.27
N ARG A 87 -8.74 -7.44 -21.43
CA ARG A 87 -9.49 -6.32 -20.85
C ARG A 87 -9.60 -6.43 -19.33
N THR A 88 -9.72 -7.63 -18.79
CA THR A 88 -9.71 -7.85 -17.33
C THR A 88 -8.35 -7.51 -16.74
N TYR A 89 -7.28 -7.87 -17.44
CA TYR A 89 -5.90 -7.57 -17.04
C TYR A 89 -5.63 -6.06 -16.85
N VAL A 90 -6.18 -5.21 -17.72
CA VAL A 90 -5.99 -3.73 -17.65
C VAL A 90 -7.01 -3.02 -16.77
N ALA A 91 -8.09 -3.70 -16.35
CA ALA A 91 -9.26 -3.06 -15.74
C ALA A 91 -8.94 -2.21 -14.51
N ILE A 92 -8.09 -2.70 -13.60
CA ILE A 92 -7.72 -1.98 -12.37
C ILE A 92 -6.96 -0.70 -12.69
N GLY A 93 -5.95 -0.78 -13.56
CA GLY A 93 -5.15 0.39 -13.95
C GLY A 93 -5.97 1.43 -14.70
N ASP A 94 -6.86 0.96 -15.56
CA ASP A 94 -7.76 1.80 -16.35
C ASP A 94 -8.72 2.60 -15.46
N ILE A 95 -9.48 1.94 -14.58
CA ILE A 95 -10.47 2.62 -13.74
C ILE A 95 -9.81 3.62 -12.79
N LEU A 96 -8.67 3.27 -12.17
CA LEU A 96 -7.96 4.18 -11.27
C LEU A 96 -7.37 5.38 -12.02
N THR A 97 -6.82 5.18 -13.22
CA THR A 97 -6.29 6.28 -14.04
C THR A 97 -7.40 7.23 -14.47
N ARG A 98 -8.51 6.70 -14.99
CA ARG A 98 -9.66 7.52 -15.43
C ARG A 98 -10.30 8.26 -14.26
N TYR A 99 -10.52 7.57 -13.14
CA TYR A 99 -11.09 8.17 -11.95
C TYR A 99 -10.20 9.29 -11.38
N GLY A 100 -8.89 9.07 -11.30
CA GLY A 100 -7.95 10.07 -10.83
C GLY A 100 -7.89 11.31 -11.73
N ALA A 101 -7.94 11.11 -13.05
CA ALA A 101 -7.96 12.22 -14.01
C ALA A 101 -9.26 13.06 -13.93
N GLU A 102 -10.43 12.41 -13.85
CA GLU A 102 -11.73 13.08 -13.77
C GLU A 102 -11.88 13.88 -12.47
N ASN A 103 -11.45 13.31 -11.35
CA ASN A 103 -11.61 13.91 -10.02
C ASN A 103 -10.40 14.75 -9.58
N LYS A 104 -9.39 14.93 -10.44
CA LYS A 104 -8.15 15.68 -10.16
C LYS A 104 -7.43 15.19 -8.91
N ILE A 105 -7.26 13.87 -8.80
CA ILE A 105 -6.55 13.24 -7.70
C ILE A 105 -5.05 13.30 -7.98
N ASP A 106 -4.30 13.92 -7.08
CA ASP A 106 -2.84 14.06 -7.20
C ASP A 106 -2.12 12.73 -6.96
N TYR A 107 -2.58 11.94 -5.99
CA TYR A 107 -1.97 10.66 -5.61
C TYR A 107 -3.03 9.60 -5.30
N ILE A 108 -2.85 8.41 -5.85
CA ILE A 108 -3.59 7.20 -5.48
C ILE A 108 -2.66 6.29 -4.69
N LEU A 109 -2.95 6.11 -3.40
CA LEU A 109 -2.21 5.18 -2.54
C LEU A 109 -2.91 3.82 -2.55
N ILE A 110 -2.18 2.78 -2.97
CA ILE A 110 -2.71 1.41 -3.00
C ILE A 110 -2.04 0.61 -1.89
N ASP A 111 -2.81 0.28 -0.86
CA ASP A 111 -2.39 -0.67 0.17
C ASP A 111 -2.62 -2.11 -0.34
N VAL A 112 -1.58 -2.93 -0.30
CA VAL A 112 -1.61 -4.30 -0.82
C VAL A 112 -1.37 -5.30 0.31
N GLY A 113 -2.07 -6.43 0.24
CA GLY A 113 -1.86 -7.52 1.17
C GLY A 113 -0.46 -8.13 1.09
N PRO A 114 -0.06 -8.96 2.07
CA PRO A 114 1.27 -9.59 2.10
C PRO A 114 1.46 -10.69 1.04
N SER A 115 0.43 -11.01 0.25
CA SER A 115 0.50 -12.05 -0.78
C SER A 115 1.27 -11.56 -2.01
N SER A 116 2.00 -12.46 -2.65
CA SER A 116 2.56 -12.26 -3.99
C SER A 116 1.58 -12.73 -5.09
N GLY A 117 0.28 -12.57 -4.82
CA GLY A 117 -0.81 -13.07 -5.66
C GLY A 117 -1.10 -12.21 -6.88
N ALA A 118 -2.16 -12.57 -7.61
CA ALA A 118 -2.53 -11.90 -8.86
C ALA A 118 -3.00 -10.46 -8.64
N LEU A 119 -3.71 -10.19 -7.54
CA LEU A 119 -4.16 -8.85 -7.19
C LEU A 119 -2.97 -7.94 -6.86
N THR A 120 -2.07 -8.35 -5.95
CA THR A 120 -0.86 -7.59 -5.63
C THR A 120 0.00 -7.32 -6.85
N ARG A 121 0.16 -8.32 -7.73
CA ARG A 121 0.87 -8.15 -9.01
C ARG A 121 0.19 -7.14 -9.92
N SER A 122 -1.15 -7.17 -10.01
CA SER A 122 -1.91 -6.22 -10.82
C SER A 122 -1.71 -4.80 -10.29
N CYS A 123 -1.86 -4.59 -8.98
CA CYS A 123 -1.62 -3.30 -8.33
C CYS A 123 -0.18 -2.81 -8.55
N PHE A 124 0.82 -3.67 -8.38
CA PHE A 124 2.23 -3.30 -8.60
C PHE A 124 2.49 -2.81 -10.03
N LEU A 125 1.96 -3.51 -11.03
CA LEU A 125 2.22 -3.19 -12.45
C LEU A 125 1.51 -1.92 -12.93
N ILE A 126 0.54 -1.39 -12.18
CA ILE A 126 -0.15 -0.16 -12.56
C ILE A 126 0.41 1.09 -11.86
N CYS A 127 1.17 0.92 -10.78
CA CYS A 127 1.75 2.01 -10.01
C CYS A 127 2.87 2.74 -10.76
N ASP A 128 3.06 4.01 -10.40
CA ASP A 128 4.18 4.83 -10.87
C ASP A 128 5.41 4.74 -9.95
N GLY A 129 5.19 4.45 -8.66
CA GLY A 129 6.24 4.22 -7.67
C GLY A 129 5.79 3.32 -6.52
N TYR A 130 6.74 2.77 -5.76
CA TYR A 130 6.45 1.90 -4.62
C TYR A 130 7.49 2.00 -3.50
N PHE A 131 7.03 1.84 -2.27
CA PHE A 131 7.87 1.65 -1.07
C PHE A 131 7.88 0.18 -0.66
N VAL A 132 8.95 -0.25 0.01
CA VAL A 132 9.04 -1.59 0.61
C VAL A 132 9.10 -1.47 2.13
N PRO A 133 8.00 -1.72 2.86
CA PRO A 133 8.04 -1.78 4.32
C PRO A 133 8.80 -3.04 4.77
N THR A 134 9.70 -2.89 5.74
CA THR A 134 10.49 -4.01 6.29
C THR A 134 10.66 -3.90 7.79
N ALA A 135 10.73 -5.03 8.48
CA ALA A 135 11.15 -5.10 9.88
C ALA A 135 12.63 -5.56 9.99
N PRO A 136 13.39 -5.10 11.00
CA PRO A 136 14.79 -5.46 11.18
C PRO A 136 14.94 -6.87 11.76
N ASP A 137 14.71 -7.88 10.92
CA ASP A 137 14.88 -9.29 11.23
C ASP A 137 15.45 -10.09 10.04
N ARG A 138 15.76 -11.36 10.30
CA ARG A 138 16.32 -12.28 9.31
C ARG A 138 15.37 -12.56 8.15
N PHE A 139 14.07 -12.67 8.42
CA PHE A 139 13.07 -13.07 7.42
C PHE A 139 12.86 -11.96 6.40
N ASN A 140 12.83 -10.71 6.84
CA ASN A 140 12.76 -9.54 5.96
C ASN A 140 13.99 -9.42 5.05
N VAL A 141 15.19 -9.67 5.57
CA VAL A 141 16.40 -9.73 4.74
C VAL A 141 16.30 -10.82 3.67
N GLN A 142 15.79 -12.00 4.01
CA GLN A 142 15.58 -13.06 3.03
C GLN A 142 14.48 -12.71 2.02
N ALA A 143 13.38 -12.11 2.49
CA ALA A 143 12.23 -11.72 1.68
C ALA A 143 12.59 -10.70 0.60
N ILE A 144 13.55 -9.79 0.85
CA ILE A 144 14.06 -8.86 -0.18
C ILE A 144 14.62 -9.63 -1.38
N GLY A 145 15.33 -10.74 -1.15
CA GLY A 145 15.84 -11.58 -2.23
C GLY A 145 14.71 -12.19 -3.06
N THR A 146 13.70 -12.75 -2.40
CA THR A 146 12.51 -13.31 -3.06
C THR A 146 11.74 -12.23 -3.83
N LEU A 147 11.52 -11.07 -3.21
CA LEU A 147 10.86 -9.92 -3.82
C LEU A 147 11.57 -9.49 -5.10
N SER A 148 12.91 -9.40 -5.06
CA SER A 148 13.73 -9.02 -6.23
C SER A 148 13.45 -9.94 -7.43
N THR A 149 13.41 -11.25 -7.21
CA THR A 149 13.12 -12.23 -8.27
C THR A 149 11.68 -12.12 -8.78
N ILE A 150 10.72 -11.94 -7.87
CA ILE A 150 9.29 -11.87 -8.20
C ILE A 150 8.98 -10.64 -9.03
N ILE A 151 9.38 -9.44 -8.59
CA ILE A 151 9.07 -8.20 -9.31
C ILE A 151 9.78 -8.15 -10.66
N LYS A 152 11.02 -8.64 -10.73
CA LYS A 152 11.76 -8.75 -11.99
C LYS A 152 10.98 -9.59 -13.00
N LYS A 153 10.47 -10.75 -12.58
CA LYS A 153 9.64 -11.60 -13.44
C LYS A 153 8.36 -10.87 -13.88
N TRP A 154 7.68 -10.19 -12.96
CA TRP A 154 6.44 -9.48 -13.28
C TRP A 154 6.66 -8.39 -14.34
N MET A 155 7.72 -7.59 -14.18
CA MET A 155 8.10 -6.54 -15.12
C MET A 155 8.55 -7.12 -16.47
N GLN A 156 9.33 -8.21 -16.47
CA GLN A 156 9.72 -8.95 -17.67
C GLN A 156 8.49 -9.42 -18.45
N ASP A 157 7.60 -10.17 -17.81
CA ASP A 157 6.42 -10.70 -18.46
C ASP A 157 5.48 -9.59 -18.96
N HIS A 158 5.36 -8.49 -18.20
CA HIS A 158 4.58 -7.32 -18.62
C HIS A 158 5.20 -6.62 -19.84
N SER A 159 6.53 -6.46 -19.88
CA SER A 159 7.20 -5.80 -20.99
C SER A 159 7.00 -6.52 -22.34
N GLN A 160 6.83 -7.85 -22.32
CA GLN A 160 6.60 -8.64 -23.53
C GLN A 160 5.26 -8.36 -24.20
N ILE A 161 4.25 -7.97 -23.42
CA ILE A 161 2.89 -7.72 -23.94
C ILE A 161 2.60 -6.24 -24.18
N TYR A 162 3.48 -5.34 -23.73
CA TYR A 162 3.17 -3.91 -23.65
C TYR A 162 2.78 -3.33 -25.03
N ASN A 163 3.61 -3.56 -26.04
CA ASN A 163 3.39 -3.05 -27.40
C ASN A 163 2.12 -3.64 -28.04
N ASP A 164 1.88 -4.95 -27.90
CA ASP A 164 0.68 -5.61 -28.41
C ASP A 164 -0.60 -4.99 -27.82
N PHE A 165 -0.60 -4.66 -26.53
CA PHE A 165 -1.74 -4.03 -25.88
C PHE A 165 -1.96 -2.59 -26.36
N ILE A 166 -0.88 -1.83 -26.62
CA ILE A 166 -0.97 -0.49 -27.22
C ILE A 166 -1.57 -0.57 -28.63
N GLU A 167 -1.13 -1.51 -29.47
CA GLU A 167 -1.69 -1.72 -30.81
C GLU A 167 -3.18 -2.09 -30.77
N LEU A 168 -3.59 -2.87 -29.77
CA LEU A 168 -4.98 -3.21 -29.49
C LEU A 168 -5.79 -2.07 -28.86
N LYS A 169 -5.17 -0.90 -28.60
CA LYS A 169 -5.78 0.25 -27.94
C LYS A 169 -6.33 -0.07 -26.55
N LEU A 170 -5.68 -1.00 -25.85
CA LEU A 170 -6.01 -1.29 -24.45
C LEU A 170 -5.27 -0.31 -23.52
N PRO A 171 -5.92 0.16 -22.44
CA PRO A 171 -5.35 1.13 -21.49
C PRO A 171 -4.28 0.49 -20.58
N ILE A 172 -3.16 0.05 -21.16
CA ILE A 172 -2.06 -0.59 -20.44
C ILE A 172 -1.10 0.45 -19.84
N ARG A 173 -0.75 0.27 -18.56
CA ARG A 173 0.30 1.04 -17.86
C ARG A 173 1.69 0.51 -18.25
N HIS A 174 2.76 1.26 -17.99
CA HIS A 174 4.13 0.85 -18.38
C HIS A 174 4.69 -0.36 -17.60
N GLY A 175 4.15 -0.68 -16.42
CA GLY A 175 4.59 -1.82 -15.61
C GLY A 175 6.03 -1.72 -15.09
N ARG A 176 6.54 -0.50 -14.92
CA ARG A 176 7.88 -0.21 -14.40
C ARG A 176 7.82 0.82 -13.27
N PRO A 177 7.21 0.47 -12.13
CA PRO A 177 7.09 1.39 -11.00
C PRO A 177 8.48 1.70 -10.45
N GLN A 178 8.68 2.96 -10.07
CA GLN A 178 9.93 3.46 -9.52
C GLN A 178 10.09 3.07 -8.04
N PHE A 179 11.26 2.57 -7.66
CA PHE A 179 11.57 2.20 -6.29
C PHE A 179 11.84 3.46 -5.46
N LEU A 180 10.94 3.77 -4.52
CA LEU A 180 11.00 4.98 -3.70
C LEU A 180 11.75 4.79 -2.39
N GLY A 181 12.09 3.54 -2.05
CA GLY A 181 12.93 3.19 -0.90
C GLY A 181 12.27 2.23 0.10
N VAL A 182 13.02 1.96 1.16
CA VAL A 182 12.63 1.08 2.27
C VAL A 182 12.16 1.88 3.46
N ILE A 183 11.02 1.47 4.03
CA ILE A 183 10.54 1.98 5.31
C ILE A 183 10.85 0.92 6.37
N LEU A 184 11.76 1.22 7.30
CA LEU A 184 12.06 0.32 8.42
C LEU A 184 11.03 0.50 9.53
N GLN A 185 10.41 -0.57 9.98
CA GLN A 185 9.31 -0.53 10.95
C GLN A 185 9.54 -1.46 12.16
N ASN A 186 8.74 -1.25 13.21
CA ASN A 186 8.56 -2.18 14.33
C ASN A 186 9.84 -2.55 15.10
N PHE A 187 10.71 -1.57 15.36
CA PHE A 187 11.90 -1.76 16.19
C PHE A 187 11.82 -1.00 17.51
N LYS A 188 12.52 -1.53 18.53
CA LYS A 188 12.55 -0.93 19.86
C LYS A 188 13.84 -0.14 20.10
N ILE A 189 13.68 1.04 20.70
CA ILE A 189 14.77 1.95 21.09
C ILE A 189 15.06 1.77 22.59
N ARG A 190 16.34 1.83 22.99
CA ARG A 190 16.78 1.90 24.39
C ARG A 190 17.95 2.88 24.49
N GLY A 191 17.83 3.91 25.32
CA GLY A 191 18.87 4.94 25.46
C GLY A 191 19.12 5.75 24.19
N GLY A 192 18.06 6.07 23.45
CA GLY A 192 18.13 6.86 22.20
C GLY A 192 18.63 6.11 20.97
N LYS A 193 19.02 4.83 21.10
CA LYS A 193 19.48 3.99 19.97
C LYS A 193 18.63 2.72 19.84
N PRO A 194 18.44 2.18 18.62
CA PRO A 194 17.89 0.84 18.44
C PRO A 194 18.75 -0.18 19.20
N LYS A 195 18.14 -1.25 19.74
CA LYS A 195 18.92 -2.33 20.37
C LYS A 195 19.93 -2.92 19.37
N ALA A 196 21.11 -3.34 19.85
CA ALA A 196 22.19 -3.87 19.02
C ALA A 196 21.73 -5.01 18.07
N THR A 197 20.82 -5.87 18.53
CA THR A 197 20.23 -6.95 17.72
C THR A 197 19.44 -6.42 16.52
N TYR A 198 18.74 -5.30 16.66
CA TYR A 198 18.04 -4.65 15.55
C TYR A 198 19.02 -3.89 14.65
N GLN A 199 20.02 -3.21 15.21
CA GLN A 199 21.02 -2.47 14.44
C GLN A 199 21.72 -3.36 13.39
N MET A 200 22.10 -4.57 13.79
CA MET A 200 22.68 -5.56 12.88
C MET A 200 21.80 -5.82 11.65
N TRP A 201 20.49 -5.93 11.82
CA TRP A 201 19.57 -6.15 10.69
C TRP A 201 19.27 -4.87 9.91
N MET A 202 19.21 -3.72 10.59
CA MET A 202 19.06 -2.40 9.96
C MET A 202 20.21 -2.08 9.00
N GLU A 203 21.41 -2.60 9.23
CA GLU A 203 22.56 -2.46 8.33
C GLU A 203 22.52 -3.45 7.17
N ARG A 204 22.02 -4.67 7.40
CA ARG A 204 21.92 -5.74 6.39
C ARG A 204 20.80 -5.53 5.37
N ILE A 205 19.71 -4.86 5.75
CA ILE A 205 18.58 -4.58 4.87
C ILE A 205 19.01 -3.73 3.65
N PRO A 206 19.61 -2.53 3.80
CA PRO A 206 20.05 -1.74 2.66
C PRO A 206 21.14 -2.46 1.85
N GLU A 207 22.01 -3.24 2.49
CA GLU A 207 22.98 -4.11 1.78
C GLU A 207 22.31 -5.11 0.86
N LYS A 208 21.25 -5.75 1.35
CA LYS A 208 20.51 -6.74 0.56
C LYS A 208 19.74 -6.09 -0.58
N VAL A 209 19.18 -4.90 -0.37
CA VAL A 209 18.54 -4.11 -1.43
C VAL A 209 19.57 -3.72 -2.50
N SER A 210 20.72 -3.16 -2.13
CA SER A 210 21.78 -2.78 -3.08
C SER A 210 22.33 -3.95 -3.87
N SER A 211 22.47 -5.12 -3.25
CA SER A 211 23.08 -6.29 -3.87
C SER A 211 22.10 -7.22 -4.58
N SER A 212 20.78 -7.06 -4.42
CA SER A 212 19.78 -7.96 -5.03
C SER A 212 18.66 -7.20 -5.72
N LEU A 213 18.00 -6.26 -5.02
CA LEU A 213 16.83 -5.57 -5.56
C LEU A 213 17.21 -4.57 -6.65
N LEU A 214 18.11 -3.62 -6.35
CA LEU A 214 18.49 -2.57 -7.29
C LEU A 214 19.05 -3.13 -8.61
N PRO A 215 19.97 -4.12 -8.61
CA PRO A 215 20.44 -4.73 -9.86
C PRO A 215 19.32 -5.39 -10.66
N SER A 216 18.35 -6.02 -9.99
CA SER A 216 17.25 -6.72 -10.66
C SER A 216 16.29 -5.77 -11.37
N ILE A 217 16.05 -4.59 -10.80
CA ILE A 217 15.17 -3.59 -11.41
C ILE A 217 15.91 -2.65 -12.37
N SER A 218 17.21 -2.42 -12.19
CA SER A 218 18.00 -1.57 -13.09
C SER A 218 18.05 -2.07 -14.53
N GLU A 219 17.80 -3.37 -14.75
CA GLU A 219 17.65 -3.97 -16.09
C GLU A 219 16.48 -3.38 -16.90
N PHE A 220 15.53 -2.71 -16.24
CA PHE A 220 14.38 -2.09 -16.87
C PHE A 220 14.48 -0.57 -16.97
N ASN A 221 15.62 0.01 -16.57
CA ASN A 221 15.89 1.42 -16.78
C ASN A 221 15.89 1.73 -18.29
N THR A 222 15.45 2.93 -18.63
CA THR A 222 15.59 3.50 -19.97
C THR A 222 16.45 4.76 -19.90
N ASP A 223 16.86 5.28 -21.05
CA ASP A 223 17.61 6.55 -21.12
C ASP A 223 16.82 7.71 -20.49
N GLU A 224 15.49 7.61 -20.50
CA GLU A 224 14.56 8.62 -20.02
C GLU A 224 14.12 8.39 -18.55
N LYS A 225 14.16 7.15 -18.05
CA LYS A 225 13.64 6.78 -16.73
C LYS A 225 14.53 5.80 -15.98
N ASP A 226 15.08 6.27 -14.86
CA ASP A 226 15.75 5.45 -13.85
C ASP A 226 14.76 5.05 -12.76
N ILE A 227 14.34 3.78 -12.77
CA ILE A 227 13.38 3.27 -11.79
C ILE A 227 14.04 2.89 -10.45
N THR A 228 15.35 3.04 -10.31
CA THR A 228 16.06 2.91 -9.02
C THR A 228 16.06 4.20 -8.21
N SER A 229 15.51 5.29 -8.77
CA SER A 229 15.52 6.63 -8.19
C SER A 229 16.92 7.20 -7.90
N GLY A 230 17.98 6.63 -8.51
CA GLY A 230 19.36 7.00 -8.21
C GLY A 230 19.74 6.84 -6.73
N LEU A 231 19.03 6.00 -5.97
CA LEU A 231 19.22 5.91 -4.52
C LEU A 231 20.59 5.31 -4.17
N ALA A 232 21.43 6.11 -3.53
CA ALA A 232 22.65 5.63 -2.90
C ALA A 232 22.34 4.70 -1.71
N LYS A 233 23.30 3.85 -1.33
CA LYS A 233 23.12 2.84 -0.26
C LYS A 233 22.64 3.45 1.07
N ASP A 234 23.13 4.64 1.42
CA ASP A 234 22.76 5.39 2.63
C ASP A 234 21.39 6.08 2.55
N LYS A 235 20.78 6.13 1.36
CA LYS A 235 19.45 6.67 1.09
C LYS A 235 18.39 5.62 0.78
N ILE A 236 18.76 4.33 0.73
CA ILE A 236 17.81 3.23 0.51
C ILE A 236 16.76 3.18 1.63
N VAL A 237 17.17 3.38 2.88
CA VAL A 237 16.23 3.48 3.99
C VAL A 237 15.80 4.92 4.12
N VAL A 238 14.56 5.18 3.77
CA VAL A 238 14.05 6.56 3.61
C VAL A 238 13.37 7.06 4.87
N SER A 239 12.88 6.14 5.70
CA SER A 239 12.22 6.45 6.95
C SER A 239 12.31 5.27 7.93
N LYS A 240 12.24 5.58 9.22
CA LYS A 240 12.35 4.61 10.32
C LYS A 240 11.25 4.83 11.34
N ILE A 241 10.27 3.94 11.36
CA ILE A 241 9.13 3.97 12.26
C ILE A 241 9.36 2.97 13.40
N ARG A 242 9.60 3.50 14.60
CA ARG A 242 9.72 2.68 15.83
C ARG A 242 8.39 2.02 16.21
N ASP A 243 8.45 0.99 17.04
CA ASP A 243 7.27 0.40 17.67
C ASP A 243 6.45 1.46 18.43
N PHE A 244 5.14 1.38 18.28
CA PHE A 244 4.16 2.31 18.85
C PHE A 244 3.68 1.88 20.24
N GLU A 245 4.07 0.70 20.70
CA GLU A 245 3.66 0.13 21.99
C GLU A 245 2.12 0.14 22.12
N GLY A 246 1.58 0.66 23.22
CA GLY A 246 0.14 0.67 23.49
C GLY A 246 -0.68 1.67 22.67
N LEU A 247 -0.07 2.43 21.75
CA LEU A 247 -0.81 3.43 20.95
C LEU A 247 -1.62 2.81 19.80
N ILE A 248 -1.22 1.67 19.24
CA ILE A 248 -1.92 1.04 18.10
C ILE A 248 -3.37 0.71 18.45
N PRO A 249 -3.69 0.03 19.57
CA PRO A 249 -5.08 -0.25 19.91
C PRO A 249 -5.90 1.03 20.12
N ILE A 250 -5.33 2.06 20.75
CA ILE A 250 -6.02 3.34 20.94
C ILE A 250 -6.35 3.98 19.58
N MET A 251 -5.40 3.94 18.65
CA MET A 251 -5.59 4.46 17.28
C MET A 251 -6.76 3.79 16.58
N GLN A 252 -6.85 2.46 16.68
CA GLN A 252 -7.89 1.66 16.04
C GLN A 252 -9.26 1.97 16.63
N GLU A 253 -9.36 2.00 17.96
CA GLU A 253 -10.60 2.31 18.66
C GLU A 253 -11.10 3.72 18.38
N CYS A 254 -10.20 4.72 18.40
CA CYS A 254 -10.58 6.12 18.15
C CYS A 254 -10.69 6.48 16.66
N GLY A 255 -10.17 5.64 15.76
CA GLY A 255 -9.96 5.89 14.33
C GLY A 255 -9.41 7.26 14.00
N LYS A 256 -8.40 7.68 14.76
CA LYS A 256 -7.60 8.89 14.50
C LYS A 256 -6.26 8.48 13.90
N ALA A 257 -5.64 9.38 13.13
CA ALA A 257 -4.25 9.19 12.75
C ALA A 257 -3.35 9.08 14.00
N MET A 258 -2.27 8.32 13.92
CA MET A 258 -1.40 8.06 15.08
C MET A 258 -0.88 9.33 15.74
N PHE A 259 -0.60 10.37 14.95
CA PHE A 259 -0.09 11.65 15.44
C PHE A 259 -1.18 12.63 15.93
N ASP A 260 -2.46 12.24 15.85
CA ASP A 260 -3.61 13.03 16.30
C ASP A 260 -4.27 12.44 17.56
N ILE A 261 -3.70 11.37 18.12
CA ILE A 261 -4.15 10.81 19.39
C ILE A 261 -3.91 11.82 20.51
N SER A 262 -4.99 12.17 21.21
CA SER A 262 -4.96 13.06 22.37
C SER A 262 -4.80 12.30 23.67
N GLN A 263 -4.43 13.01 24.73
CA GLN A 263 -4.31 12.43 26.08
C GLN A 263 -5.64 11.84 26.57
N ASN A 264 -6.78 12.44 26.18
CA ASN A 264 -8.09 11.93 26.56
C ASN A 264 -8.44 10.61 25.88
N ASP A 265 -7.95 10.38 24.66
CA ASP A 265 -8.23 9.14 23.91
C ASP A 265 -7.66 7.91 24.62
N THR A 266 -6.59 8.07 25.41
CA THR A 266 -6.00 6.95 26.16
C THR A 266 -6.90 6.40 27.27
N LYS A 267 -8.00 7.10 27.61
CA LYS A 267 -9.00 6.64 28.60
C LYS A 267 -9.80 5.44 28.10
N ILE A 268 -9.78 5.16 26.79
CA ILE A 268 -10.52 4.06 26.18
C ILE A 268 -10.04 2.69 26.66
N ILE A 269 -8.82 2.61 27.19
CA ILE A 269 -8.26 1.37 27.74
C ILE A 269 -9.08 0.93 28.96
N PRO A 270 -9.74 -0.25 28.96
CA PRO A 270 -10.59 -0.67 30.06
C PRO A 270 -9.86 -0.74 31.40
N ALA A 271 -8.60 -1.20 31.39
CA ALA A 271 -7.75 -1.29 32.58
C ALA A 271 -7.35 0.09 33.17
N SER A 272 -7.62 1.19 32.48
CA SER A 272 -7.30 2.54 32.94
C SER A 272 -8.32 3.10 33.94
N ASN A 273 -9.48 2.44 34.13
CA ASN A 273 -10.59 2.92 34.97
C ASN A 273 -10.95 4.39 34.66
N GLY A 274 -10.93 4.78 33.38
CA GLY A 274 -11.23 6.13 32.91
C GLY A 274 -10.12 7.17 33.16
N LYS A 275 -8.93 6.75 33.61
CA LYS A 275 -7.78 7.64 33.79
C LYS A 275 -6.96 7.73 32.51
N ALA A 276 -6.73 8.96 32.06
CA ALA A 276 -5.79 9.21 30.98
C ALA A 276 -4.35 8.89 31.40
N TRP A 277 -3.51 8.54 30.43
CA TRP A 277 -2.07 8.45 30.63
C TRP A 277 -1.54 9.82 31.06
N SER A 278 -0.59 9.83 31.98
CA SER A 278 0.03 11.04 32.51
C SER A 278 1.48 10.78 32.88
N GLY A 279 2.28 11.84 32.98
CA GLY A 279 3.73 11.73 33.24
C GLY A 279 4.47 10.97 32.14
N ALA A 280 5.48 10.20 32.53
CA ALA A 280 6.38 9.48 31.63
C ALA A 280 5.68 8.65 30.51
N PRO A 281 4.60 7.87 30.78
CA PRO A 281 3.88 7.17 29.72
C PRO A 281 3.30 8.08 28.62
N TRP A 282 2.76 9.24 29.00
CA TRP A 282 2.19 10.20 28.04
C TRP A 282 3.29 10.98 27.31
N GLU A 283 4.33 11.42 28.02
CA GLU A 283 5.49 12.08 27.40
C GLU A 283 6.15 11.17 26.34
N GLY A 284 6.34 9.88 26.66
CA GLY A 284 6.86 8.91 25.70
C GLY A 284 5.92 8.66 24.52
N ALA A 285 4.61 8.75 24.72
CA ALA A 285 3.63 8.70 23.63
C ALA A 285 3.74 9.93 22.72
N GLN A 286 3.87 11.14 23.28
CA GLN A 286 4.06 12.36 22.51
C GLN A 286 5.34 12.33 21.68
N GLU A 287 6.45 11.84 22.24
CA GLU A 287 7.71 11.64 21.50
C GLU A 287 7.53 10.68 20.31
N ARG A 288 6.82 9.56 20.52
CA ARG A 288 6.51 8.59 19.46
C ARG A 288 5.66 9.23 18.35
N MET A 289 4.62 9.96 18.71
CA MET A 289 3.74 10.64 17.76
C MET A 289 4.49 11.71 16.95
N ALA A 290 5.35 12.50 17.60
CA ALA A 290 6.20 13.49 16.94
C ALA A 290 7.19 12.85 15.97
N THR A 291 7.87 11.78 16.40
CA THR A 291 8.79 11.02 15.53
C THR A 291 8.05 10.44 14.33
N TYR A 292 6.84 9.90 14.53
CA TYR A 292 6.04 9.36 13.44
C TYR A 292 5.61 10.42 12.42
N ARG A 293 5.20 11.61 12.88
CA ARG A 293 4.87 12.74 11.99
C ARG A 293 6.07 13.13 11.11
N GLN A 294 7.27 13.14 11.68
CA GLN A 294 8.49 13.35 10.91
C GLN A 294 8.72 12.22 9.89
N SER A 295 8.59 10.96 10.32
CA SER A 295 8.74 9.80 9.45
C SER A 295 7.79 9.80 8.25
N ILE A 296 6.54 10.23 8.44
CA ILE A 296 5.56 10.40 7.35
C ILE A 296 5.96 11.52 6.39
N SER A 297 6.50 12.64 6.90
CA SER A 297 7.00 13.73 6.05
C SER A 297 8.19 13.31 5.19
N GLU A 298 9.10 12.49 5.74
CA GLU A 298 10.23 11.91 5.00
C GLU A 298 9.74 10.99 3.86
N ILE A 299 8.73 10.15 4.13
CA ILE A 299 8.12 9.28 3.11
C ILE A 299 7.45 10.12 2.02
N ALA A 300 6.69 11.15 2.40
CA ALA A 300 5.99 12.02 1.46
C ALA A 300 6.96 12.77 0.52
N THR A 301 8.08 13.26 1.05
CA THR A 301 9.11 13.94 0.24
C THR A 301 9.67 13.02 -0.86
N ASN A 302 9.71 11.72 -0.62
CA ASN A 302 10.18 10.75 -1.61
C ASN A 302 9.19 10.51 -2.75
N LEU A 303 7.93 10.95 -2.64
CA LEU A 303 6.99 10.92 -3.77
C LEU A 303 7.44 11.84 -4.90
N ASP A 304 8.20 12.90 -4.61
CA ASP A 304 8.76 13.83 -5.60
C ASP A 304 9.79 13.16 -6.53
N LEU A 305 10.25 11.95 -6.18
CA LEU A 305 11.12 11.16 -7.04
C LEU A 305 10.38 10.60 -8.26
N ILE A 306 9.05 10.45 -8.19
CA ILE A 306 8.23 9.92 -9.28
C ILE A 306 8.31 10.90 -10.46
N LYS A 307 8.86 10.41 -11.58
CA LYS A 307 8.96 11.13 -12.85
C LYS A 307 8.02 10.56 -13.90
#